data_AF-A0A6C0D5N7-F1
#
_entry.id   AF-A0A6C0D5N7-F1
#
_cell.length_a   1.000
_cell.length_b   1.000
_cell.length_c   1.000
_cell.angle_alpha   90.00
_cell.angle_beta   90.00
_cell.angle_gamma   90.00
#
_symmetry.space_group_name_H-M   'P 1'
#
loop_
_entity.id
_entity.type
_entity.pdbx_description
1 polymer ?
#
loop_
_entity_poly.entity_id
_entity_poly.type
_entity_poly.pdbx_seq_one_letter_code
_entity_poly.pdbx_strand_id
1 'polypeptide(L)'
;MDSPTQNILDPLEHAITLLTSIHIETDEADRAFAELNRHLLAERQKKEKESKPRRSRRKAEQIKDVSENTCTPEPTNTIQYELTYENYYKYNLVLKSYKIPDLKSCARKYHLPVSGAKPLLMERIETRFKSITSCVHIQRIFRGQIVRRMMALHGPAMKDRTKCSNETDFVTMEPLSEIDNSYFFSYMDDKKFIYGFNITSLISMMKTKPKIVNPYNRDKIEQATINDIIGLYNITCIVNPEFRAENEPYILRNTLRSNLQYNRPIYQNNPTIIQANNNHPINNYNPTINMSLMSNVDLYLRYREIRDVRNKPIDQRITHLFIEFDQLGNYTNQSWFSSLTYRDYIRLYRCLFDIWNYRGMLTREVKLRICPYHGPFDGIFSRPIQYNDLSFDQIKTACIIVLENLVYSGLDDDSRKLGAFHALSGLTLVSNAARLALPWLYESVAEGPFFFDNT
;
A
#
# COMPACT_ATOMS: atom_id res chain seq x y z
N MET A 1 -15.67 29.87 23.30
CA MET A 1 -14.44 29.30 23.89
C MET A 1 -14.50 27.82 23.59
N ASP A 2 -14.09 27.43 22.39
CA ASP A 2 -14.25 26.06 21.92
C ASP A 2 -12.87 25.40 21.88
N SER A 3 -12.75 24.34 22.66
CA SER A 3 -11.57 23.48 22.73
C SER A 3 -11.53 22.56 21.50
N PRO A 4 -10.34 22.32 20.90
CA PRO A 4 -10.22 21.40 19.78
C PRO A 4 -10.14 19.97 20.32
N THR A 5 -11.11 19.14 19.94
CA THR A 5 -11.07 17.69 20.13
C THR A 5 -10.03 17.11 19.16
N GLN A 6 -8.86 16.75 19.69
CA GLN A 6 -7.85 15.99 18.96
C GLN A 6 -8.38 14.59 18.64
N ASN A 7 -8.60 14.33 17.35
CA ASN A 7 -8.75 12.98 16.80
C ASN A 7 -7.42 12.23 16.97
N ILE A 8 -7.30 11.44 18.03
CA ILE A 8 -6.23 10.47 18.20
C ILE A 8 -6.55 9.31 17.26
N LEU A 9 -5.93 9.28 16.07
CA LEU A 9 -5.88 8.06 15.28
C LEU A 9 -5.18 6.98 16.11
N ASP A 10 -5.80 5.81 16.20
CA ASP A 10 -5.30 4.65 16.92
C ASP A 10 -3.88 4.30 16.41
N PRO A 11 -2.85 4.32 17.27
CA PRO A 11 -1.46 3.98 16.90
C PRO A 11 -1.33 2.62 16.19
N LEU A 12 -2.32 1.74 16.36
CA LEU A 12 -2.41 0.45 15.70
C LEU A 12 -2.67 0.55 14.19
N GLU A 13 -3.51 1.48 13.71
CA GLU A 13 -3.80 1.66 12.28
C GLU A 13 -2.57 2.20 11.53
N HIS A 14 -1.82 3.08 12.19
CA HIS A 14 -0.58 3.61 11.65
C HIS A 14 0.52 2.53 11.57
N ALA A 15 0.59 1.66 12.58
CA ALA A 15 1.51 0.51 12.59
C ALA A 15 1.17 -0.55 11.50
N ILE A 16 -0.11 -0.81 11.24
CA ILE A 16 -0.57 -1.73 10.17
C ILE A 16 -0.23 -1.18 8.77
N THR A 17 -0.35 0.14 8.59
CA THR A 17 -0.01 0.83 7.33
C THR A 17 1.50 0.88 7.08
N LEU A 18 2.31 1.03 8.14
CA LEU A 18 3.77 0.97 8.05
C LEU A 18 4.28 -0.45 7.75
N LEU A 19 3.67 -1.49 8.33
CA LEU A 19 4.07 -2.88 8.11
C LEU A 19 3.73 -3.40 6.71
N THR A 20 2.63 -2.95 6.12
CA THR A 20 2.29 -3.26 4.71
C THR A 20 3.28 -2.63 3.71
N SER A 21 3.96 -1.56 4.12
CA SER A 21 4.98 -0.86 3.31
C SER A 21 6.39 -1.48 3.40
N ILE A 22 6.66 -2.24 4.47
CA ILE A 22 7.95 -2.92 4.73
C ILE A 22 8.00 -4.32 4.08
N HIS A 23 6.86 -4.84 3.60
CA HIS A 23 6.68 -6.21 3.14
C HIS A 23 7.38 -6.58 1.81
N ILE A 24 8.17 -5.67 1.22
CA ILE A 24 8.94 -5.96 0.00
C ILE A 24 10.34 -6.54 0.34
N GLU A 25 10.82 -6.40 1.58
CA GLU A 25 12.09 -6.98 2.03
C GLU A 25 11.94 -8.27 2.88
N THR A 26 10.70 -8.74 3.16
CA THR A 26 10.46 -9.90 4.03
C THR A 26 10.33 -11.23 3.29
N ASP A 27 10.45 -11.23 1.96
CA ASP A 27 10.16 -12.40 1.12
C ASP A 27 11.12 -13.59 1.38
N GLU A 28 12.35 -13.34 1.84
CA GLU A 28 13.29 -14.38 2.31
C GLU A 28 12.98 -14.85 3.74
N ALA A 29 12.50 -13.95 4.60
CA ALA A 29 12.14 -14.27 5.98
C ALA A 29 10.82 -15.07 6.06
N ASP A 30 9.86 -14.75 5.19
CA ASP A 30 8.58 -15.44 5.07
C ASP A 30 8.77 -16.83 4.43
N ARG A 31 9.69 -16.98 3.47
CA ARG A 31 10.12 -18.29 2.93
C ARG A 31 10.83 -19.14 3.99
N ALA A 32 11.77 -18.55 4.74
CA ALA A 32 12.47 -19.25 5.82
C ALA A 32 11.51 -19.66 6.96
N PHE A 33 10.49 -18.84 7.24
CA PHE A 33 9.47 -19.13 8.25
C PHE A 33 8.49 -20.22 7.79
N ALA A 34 8.11 -20.23 6.51
CA ALA A 34 7.31 -21.31 5.91
C ALA A 34 8.06 -22.65 5.88
N GLU A 35 9.39 -22.62 5.70
CA GLU A 35 10.24 -23.81 5.76
C GLU A 35 10.41 -24.33 7.21
N LEU A 36 10.60 -23.43 8.17
CA LEU A 36 10.68 -23.76 9.59
C LEU A 36 9.38 -24.37 10.14
N ASN A 37 8.21 -23.83 9.76
CA ASN A 37 6.92 -24.37 10.18
C ASN A 37 6.65 -25.77 9.59
N ARG A 38 7.06 -26.02 8.34
CA ARG A 38 7.00 -27.37 7.74
C ARG A 38 7.88 -28.37 8.51
N HIS A 39 9.06 -27.94 8.94
CA HIS A 39 9.97 -28.78 9.72
C HIS A 39 9.41 -29.09 11.13
N LEU A 40 8.81 -28.11 11.80
CA LEU A 40 8.19 -28.27 13.13
C LEU A 40 6.92 -29.15 13.10
N LEU A 41 6.13 -29.07 12.02
CA LEU A 41 4.99 -29.97 11.79
C LEU A 41 5.45 -31.41 11.57
N ALA A 42 6.53 -31.63 10.81
CA ALA A 42 7.11 -32.96 10.60
C ALA A 42 7.68 -33.56 11.91
N GLU A 43 8.29 -32.76 12.78
CA GLU A 43 8.76 -33.20 14.10
C GLU A 43 7.61 -33.54 15.05
N ARG A 44 6.50 -32.78 15.03
CA ARG A 44 5.30 -33.10 15.81
C ARG A 44 4.68 -34.44 15.39
N GLN A 45 4.60 -34.69 14.08
CA GLN A 45 4.08 -35.96 13.55
C GLN A 45 5.00 -37.15 13.85
N LYS A 46 6.33 -36.94 13.94
CA LYS A 46 7.27 -37.96 14.44
C LYS A 46 7.06 -38.28 15.93
N LYS A 47 6.89 -37.25 16.77
CA LYS A 47 6.63 -37.42 18.22
C LYS A 47 5.28 -38.08 18.52
N GLU A 48 4.25 -37.85 17.70
CA GLU A 48 2.96 -38.56 17.82
C GLU A 48 3.01 -40.03 17.38
N LYS A 49 3.94 -40.40 16.48
CA LYS A 49 4.16 -41.80 16.10
C LYS A 49 4.95 -42.57 17.16
N GLU A 50 5.79 -41.90 17.95
CA GLU A 50 6.58 -42.50 19.03
C GLU A 50 5.83 -42.61 20.37
N SER A 51 4.72 -41.88 20.56
CA SER A 51 4.01 -41.80 21.86
C SER A 51 2.85 -42.80 22.07
N LYS A 52 2.65 -43.79 21.20
CA LYS A 52 1.65 -44.85 21.45
C LYS A 52 2.22 -45.91 22.42
N PRO A 53 1.53 -46.23 23.55
CA PRO A 53 2.10 -47.05 24.61
C PRO A 53 2.10 -48.55 24.25
N ARG A 54 3.29 -49.16 24.22
CA ARG A 54 3.43 -50.62 24.32
C ARG A 54 3.15 -51.05 25.76
N ARG A 55 2.04 -51.78 25.98
CA ARG A 55 1.74 -52.49 27.23
C ARG A 55 2.92 -53.38 27.62
N SER A 56 3.59 -53.10 28.74
CA SER A 56 4.55 -54.01 29.37
C SER A 56 3.89 -54.80 30.50
N ARG A 57 4.10 -56.13 30.48
CA ARG A 57 3.77 -57.06 31.56
C ARG A 57 4.79 -56.89 32.70
N ARG A 58 4.29 -56.90 33.92
CA ARG A 58 5.05 -56.97 35.18
C ARG A 58 6.05 -58.12 35.18
N LYS A 59 7.24 -57.88 35.74
CA LYS A 59 7.88 -58.79 36.71
C LYS A 59 8.78 -57.99 37.65
N ALA A 60 8.69 -58.34 38.93
CA ALA A 60 9.41 -57.77 40.05
C ALA A 60 10.86 -58.28 40.10
N GLU A 61 11.78 -57.50 40.68
CA GLU A 61 12.58 -57.94 41.83
C GLU A 61 13.49 -56.85 42.42
N GLN A 62 13.35 -56.72 43.75
CA GLN A 62 14.30 -56.42 44.82
C GLN A 62 15.33 -55.28 44.73
N ILE A 63 15.19 -54.42 45.74
CA ILE A 63 16.12 -53.42 46.29
C ILE A 63 17.25 -54.13 47.03
N LYS A 64 18.50 -53.67 46.86
CA LYS A 64 19.50 -53.58 47.93
C LYS A 64 20.39 -52.35 47.75
N ASP A 65 20.42 -51.53 48.79
CA ASP A 65 21.30 -50.40 49.03
C ASP A 65 22.78 -50.80 49.06
N VAL A 66 23.68 -49.96 48.54
CA VAL A 66 24.98 -49.63 49.17
C VAL A 66 25.38 -48.19 48.79
N SER A 67 25.84 -47.50 49.81
CA SER A 67 26.34 -46.12 49.95
C SER A 67 27.45 -45.65 49.00
N GLU A 68 27.44 -44.33 48.81
CA GLU A 68 28.52 -43.38 48.50
C GLU A 68 29.90 -43.93 48.12
N ASN A 69 30.33 -43.62 46.89
CA ASN A 69 31.73 -43.40 46.56
C ASN A 69 31.85 -42.20 45.61
N THR A 70 32.70 -41.26 45.99
CA THR A 70 33.13 -40.09 45.24
C THR A 70 33.76 -40.49 43.91
N CYS A 71 33.27 -39.95 42.79
CA CYS A 71 34.01 -39.99 41.53
C CYS A 71 33.66 -38.75 40.70
N THR A 72 34.67 -37.91 40.48
CA THR A 72 34.65 -36.79 39.54
C THR A 72 34.30 -37.28 38.13
N PRO A 73 33.34 -36.69 37.42
CA PRO A 73 33.20 -36.94 35.99
C PRO A 73 34.10 -35.98 35.20
N GLU A 74 35.03 -36.57 34.45
CA GLU A 74 35.77 -35.91 33.37
C GLU A 74 34.81 -35.28 32.34
N PRO A 75 35.17 -34.15 31.71
CA PRO A 75 34.28 -33.45 30.79
C PRO A 75 34.35 -34.11 29.42
N THR A 76 33.38 -34.95 29.08
CA THR A 76 33.27 -35.51 27.73
C THR A 76 32.18 -34.83 26.90
N ASN A 77 32.61 -34.39 25.71
CA ASN A 77 31.83 -33.99 24.53
C ASN A 77 31.18 -32.60 24.51
N THR A 78 32.01 -31.58 24.28
CA THR A 78 31.54 -30.23 23.92
C THR A 78 31.11 -30.20 22.44
N ILE A 79 29.85 -30.51 22.15
CA ILE A 79 29.25 -30.17 20.86
C ILE A 79 29.22 -28.64 20.77
N GLN A 80 30.11 -28.04 19.97
CA GLN A 80 30.07 -26.60 19.70
C GLN A 80 28.97 -26.33 18.68
N TYR A 81 27.84 -25.82 19.16
CA TYR A 81 26.74 -25.38 18.32
C TYR A 81 27.14 -24.14 17.50
N GLU A 82 26.59 -23.99 16.29
CA GLU A 82 26.77 -22.76 15.52
C GLU A 82 26.20 -21.57 16.31
N LEU A 83 26.97 -20.47 16.36
CA LEU A 83 26.54 -19.26 17.04
C LEU A 83 25.48 -18.51 16.22
N THR A 84 24.21 -18.86 16.45
CA THR A 84 23.03 -18.15 15.93
C THR A 84 22.18 -17.63 17.08
N TYR A 85 21.27 -16.71 16.78
CA TYR A 85 20.27 -16.21 17.72
C TYR A 85 19.46 -17.37 18.35
N GLU A 86 18.99 -18.33 17.55
CA GLU A 86 18.19 -19.44 18.09
C GLU A 86 19.01 -20.29 19.06
N ASN A 87 20.23 -20.68 18.66
CA ASN A 87 21.09 -21.51 19.49
C ASN A 87 21.57 -20.78 20.75
N TYR A 88 21.83 -19.47 20.64
CA TYR A 88 22.27 -18.64 21.76
C TYR A 88 21.29 -18.68 22.93
N TYR A 89 19.99 -18.52 22.65
CA TYR A 89 18.95 -18.59 23.66
C TYR A 89 18.54 -20.02 24.03
N LYS A 90 18.52 -20.96 23.06
CA LYS A 90 18.11 -22.35 23.31
C LYS A 90 19.09 -23.13 24.18
N TYR A 91 20.39 -22.89 24.01
CA TYR A 91 21.46 -23.62 24.69
C TYR A 91 22.26 -22.75 25.67
N ASN A 92 21.81 -21.52 25.94
CA ASN A 92 22.50 -20.56 26.82
C ASN A 92 24.00 -20.42 26.49
N LEU A 93 24.31 -20.19 25.21
CA LEU A 93 25.69 -20.18 24.73
C LEU A 93 26.50 -19.02 25.33
N VAL A 94 27.71 -19.33 25.81
CA VAL A 94 28.60 -18.32 26.38
C VAL A 94 29.53 -17.76 25.30
N LEU A 95 29.37 -16.49 24.90
CA LEU A 95 30.17 -15.88 23.81
C LEU A 95 31.69 -15.94 24.04
N LYS A 96 32.14 -16.00 25.30
CA LYS A 96 33.58 -16.09 25.66
C LYS A 96 34.23 -17.38 25.16
N SER A 97 33.49 -18.49 25.09
CA SER A 97 34.01 -19.81 24.70
C SER A 97 34.25 -19.96 23.20
N TYR A 98 33.72 -19.05 22.37
CA TYR A 98 33.84 -19.11 20.92
C TYR A 98 35.15 -18.49 20.43
N LYS A 99 35.68 -19.03 19.32
CA LYS A 99 36.88 -18.51 18.67
C LYS A 99 36.51 -17.28 17.82
N ILE A 100 37.50 -16.43 17.54
CA ILE A 100 37.32 -15.22 16.74
C ILE A 100 36.72 -15.50 15.34
N PRO A 101 37.10 -16.58 14.62
CA PRO A 101 36.48 -16.90 13.33
C PRO A 101 34.97 -17.12 13.43
N ASP A 102 34.51 -17.82 14.48
CA ASP A 102 33.09 -18.12 14.71
C ASP A 102 32.30 -16.84 15.01
N LEU A 103 32.86 -15.97 15.85
CA LEU A 103 32.29 -14.66 16.16
C LEU A 103 32.19 -13.77 14.91
N LYS A 104 33.22 -13.78 14.04
CA LYS A 104 33.19 -13.03 12.78
C LYS A 104 32.17 -13.63 11.79
N SER A 105 32.01 -14.94 11.78
CA SER A 105 31.00 -15.62 10.97
C SER A 105 29.59 -15.20 11.39
N CYS A 106 29.30 -15.25 12.69
CA CYS A 106 28.04 -14.76 13.26
C CYS A 106 27.82 -13.27 12.95
N ALA A 107 28.83 -12.41 13.13
CA ALA A 107 28.71 -10.99 12.83
C ALA A 107 28.35 -10.73 11.35
N ARG A 108 28.95 -11.46 10.40
CA ARG A 108 28.58 -11.37 8.98
C ARG A 108 27.14 -11.81 8.73
N LYS A 109 26.71 -12.92 9.34
CA LYS A 109 25.35 -13.46 9.21
C LYS A 109 24.27 -12.46 9.64
N TYR A 110 24.55 -11.66 10.68
CA TYR A 110 23.63 -10.63 11.17
C TYR A 110 23.95 -9.21 10.67
N HIS A 111 24.75 -9.09 9.61
CA HIS A 111 25.15 -7.82 8.99
C HIS A 111 25.75 -6.80 9.97
N LEU A 112 26.59 -7.28 10.90
CA LEU A 112 27.31 -6.48 11.88
C LEU A 112 28.76 -6.20 11.42
N PRO A 113 29.35 -5.06 11.82
CA PRO A 113 30.76 -4.78 11.55
C PRO A 113 31.70 -5.80 12.23
N VAL A 114 32.59 -6.42 11.43
CA VAL A 114 33.49 -7.53 11.85
C VAL A 114 34.87 -7.08 12.32
N SER A 115 35.16 -5.79 12.27
CA SER A 115 36.43 -5.19 12.69
C SER A 115 36.49 -4.95 14.20
N GLY A 116 37.70 -5.01 14.76
CA GLY A 116 37.98 -4.69 16.17
C GLY A 116 38.43 -5.88 17.03
N ALA A 117 38.64 -5.60 18.31
CA ALA A 117 39.05 -6.59 19.31
C ALA A 117 37.92 -7.58 19.66
N LYS A 118 38.28 -8.76 20.18
CA LYS A 118 37.33 -9.82 20.54
C LYS A 118 36.19 -9.34 21.47
N PRO A 119 36.44 -8.54 22.53
CA PRO A 119 35.36 -8.06 23.42
C PRO A 119 34.33 -7.18 22.70
N LEU A 120 34.78 -6.28 21.82
CA LEU A 120 33.91 -5.39 21.06
C LEU A 120 33.00 -6.17 20.10
N LEU A 121 33.53 -7.23 19.47
CA LEU A 121 32.76 -8.09 18.59
C LEU A 121 31.67 -8.86 19.37
N MET A 122 31.99 -9.33 20.57
CA MET A 122 31.02 -9.98 21.45
C MET A 122 29.92 -9.01 21.90
N GLU A 123 30.27 -7.81 22.31
CA GLU A 123 29.32 -6.77 22.73
C GLU A 123 28.31 -6.45 21.62
N ARG A 124 28.77 -6.31 20.37
CA ARG A 124 27.90 -6.06 19.21
C ARG A 124 26.92 -7.21 18.96
N ILE A 125 27.40 -8.45 19.02
CA ILE A 125 26.56 -9.64 18.84
C ILE A 125 25.54 -9.74 19.97
N GLU A 126 25.95 -9.56 21.22
CA GLU A 126 25.06 -9.60 22.39
C GLU A 126 23.99 -8.50 22.31
N THR A 127 24.38 -7.28 21.92
CA THR A 127 23.45 -6.16 21.73
C THR A 127 22.43 -6.48 20.64
N ARG A 128 22.88 -7.00 19.50
CA ARG A 128 21.99 -7.41 18.41
C ARG A 128 21.01 -8.49 18.86
N PHE A 129 21.47 -9.51 19.58
CA PHE A 129 20.61 -10.58 20.08
C PHE A 129 19.59 -10.08 21.10
N LYS A 130 19.98 -9.17 22.00
CA LYS A 130 19.04 -8.46 22.90
C LYS A 130 17.99 -7.69 22.11
N SER A 131 18.38 -6.92 21.09
CA SER A 131 17.44 -6.19 20.23
C SER A 131 16.46 -7.12 19.52
N ILE A 132 16.94 -8.24 18.95
CA ILE A 132 16.06 -9.23 18.31
C ILE A 132 15.03 -9.77 19.31
N THR A 133 15.45 -10.11 20.53
CA THR A 133 14.54 -10.60 21.58
C THR A 133 13.47 -9.57 21.95
N SER A 134 13.85 -8.31 22.10
CA SER A 134 12.89 -7.22 22.35
C SER A 134 11.90 -7.08 21.19
N CYS A 135 12.36 -7.12 19.94
CA CYS A 135 11.49 -7.10 18.76
C CYS A 135 10.52 -8.28 18.74
N VAL A 136 10.99 -9.50 18.97
CA VAL A 136 10.15 -10.71 19.03
C VAL A 136 9.07 -10.58 20.11
N HIS A 137 9.42 -10.02 21.28
CA HIS A 137 8.47 -9.81 22.37
C HIS A 137 7.38 -8.80 22.00
N ILE A 138 7.75 -7.66 21.41
CA ILE A 138 6.82 -6.63 20.94
C ILE A 138 5.88 -7.22 19.87
N GLN A 139 6.46 -7.90 18.87
CA GLN A 139 5.68 -8.52 17.80
C GLN A 139 4.70 -9.57 18.34
N ARG A 140 5.09 -10.35 19.35
CA ARG A 140 4.20 -11.34 19.99
C ARG A 140 3.00 -10.68 20.65
N ILE A 141 3.22 -9.61 21.42
CA ILE A 141 2.13 -8.87 22.07
C ILE A 141 1.20 -8.27 21.01
N PHE A 142 1.79 -7.66 19.97
CA PHE A 142 1.08 -7.03 18.87
C PHE A 142 0.20 -8.03 18.09
N ARG A 143 0.76 -9.18 17.68
CA ARG A 143 0.00 -10.26 17.01
C ARG A 143 -1.17 -10.74 17.89
N GLY A 144 -0.95 -10.89 19.20
CA GLY A 144 -2.02 -11.25 20.13
C GLY A 144 -3.11 -10.18 20.22
N GLN A 145 -2.75 -8.90 20.14
CA GLN A 145 -3.71 -7.79 20.16
C GLN A 145 -4.59 -7.77 18.91
N ILE A 146 -4.03 -8.06 17.74
CA ILE A 146 -4.78 -8.16 16.48
C ILE A 146 -5.87 -9.23 16.59
N VAL A 147 -5.53 -10.43 17.06
CA VAL A 147 -6.51 -11.53 17.19
C VAL A 147 -7.59 -11.20 18.24
N ARG A 148 -7.22 -10.59 19.37
CA ARG A 148 -8.22 -10.15 20.38
C ARG A 148 -9.16 -9.09 19.81
N ARG A 149 -8.65 -8.15 19.02
CA ARG A 149 -9.46 -7.14 18.33
C ARG A 149 -10.41 -7.79 17.33
N MET A 150 -9.93 -8.74 16.51
CA MET A 150 -10.76 -9.53 15.60
C MET A 150 -11.94 -10.18 16.33
N MET A 151 -11.66 -10.89 17.42
CA MET A 151 -12.66 -11.58 18.25
C MET A 151 -13.70 -10.61 18.83
N ALA A 152 -13.29 -9.40 19.20
CA ALA A 152 -14.21 -8.37 19.70
C ALA A 152 -15.13 -7.81 18.62
N LEU A 153 -14.65 -7.71 17.37
CA LEU A 153 -15.39 -7.12 16.25
C LEU A 153 -16.45 -8.06 15.64
N HIS A 154 -16.39 -9.37 15.86
CA HIS A 154 -17.44 -10.30 15.38
C HIS A 154 -18.83 -10.05 16.00
N GLY A 155 -18.88 -9.32 17.12
CA GLY A 155 -20.10 -8.87 17.74
C GLY A 155 -20.81 -9.90 18.64
N PRO A 156 -22.03 -9.58 19.10
CA PRO A 156 -22.66 -10.23 20.25
C PRO A 156 -23.13 -11.67 20.01
N ALA A 157 -23.38 -12.06 18.75
CA ALA A 157 -23.87 -13.40 18.40
C ALA A 157 -22.77 -14.36 17.95
N MET A 158 -21.49 -13.98 18.04
CA MET A 158 -20.37 -14.82 17.60
C MET A 158 -20.32 -16.19 18.29
N LYS A 159 -20.61 -16.23 19.59
CA LYS A 159 -20.62 -17.48 20.38
C LYS A 159 -21.95 -18.22 20.32
N ASP A 160 -23.02 -17.52 20.00
CA ASP A 160 -24.37 -18.04 20.02
C ASP A 160 -25.22 -17.30 18.98
N ARG A 161 -25.36 -17.95 17.83
CA ARG A 161 -26.02 -17.40 16.64
C ARG A 161 -27.54 -17.42 16.76
N THR A 162 -28.11 -18.17 17.72
CA THR A 162 -29.56 -18.25 17.96
C THR A 162 -30.14 -16.91 18.47
N LYS A 163 -29.27 -16.01 18.93
CA LYS A 163 -29.65 -14.65 19.34
C LYS A 163 -29.99 -13.73 18.17
N CYS A 164 -29.64 -14.12 16.94
CA CYS A 164 -29.95 -13.34 15.76
C CYS A 164 -31.45 -13.39 15.46
N SER A 165 -32.01 -12.26 15.06
CA SER A 165 -33.42 -12.11 14.66
C SER A 165 -33.70 -12.58 13.24
N ASN A 166 -32.65 -12.79 12.43
CA ASN A 166 -32.70 -13.40 11.12
C ASN A 166 -32.09 -14.81 11.14
N GLU A 167 -32.61 -15.71 10.31
CA GLU A 167 -32.17 -17.11 10.25
C GLU A 167 -31.10 -17.38 9.17
N THR A 168 -31.09 -16.60 8.09
CA THR A 168 -30.19 -16.76 6.95
C THR A 168 -29.43 -15.48 6.64
N ASP A 169 -28.40 -15.56 5.78
CA ASP A 169 -27.73 -14.40 5.18
C ASP A 169 -28.52 -13.86 3.97
N PHE A 170 -28.36 -12.56 3.67
CA PHE A 170 -29.18 -11.87 2.67
C PHE A 170 -28.66 -11.97 1.23
N VAL A 171 -27.42 -12.40 1.02
CA VAL A 171 -26.84 -12.60 -0.32
C VAL A 171 -26.66 -14.09 -0.59
N THR A 172 -25.95 -14.77 0.30
CA THR A 172 -25.63 -16.19 0.15
C THR A 172 -26.84 -17.09 0.42
N MET A 173 -27.85 -16.58 1.14
CA MET A 173 -29.03 -17.33 1.60
C MET A 173 -28.69 -18.53 2.50
N GLU A 174 -27.44 -18.64 2.95
CA GLU A 174 -27.00 -19.69 3.85
C GLU A 174 -27.56 -19.47 5.26
N PRO A 175 -28.01 -20.53 5.95
CA PRO A 175 -28.37 -20.46 7.36
C PRO A 175 -27.23 -19.91 8.20
N LEU A 176 -27.55 -19.04 9.17
CA LEU A 176 -26.53 -18.44 10.02
C LEU A 176 -25.72 -19.48 10.79
N SER A 177 -26.24 -20.67 11.06
CA SER A 177 -25.53 -21.77 11.71
C SER A 177 -24.43 -22.41 10.85
N GLU A 178 -24.51 -22.26 9.52
CA GLU A 178 -23.59 -22.90 8.56
C GLU A 178 -22.42 -22.01 8.16
N ILE A 179 -22.54 -20.68 8.35
CA ILE A 179 -21.48 -19.71 8.01
C ILE A 179 -20.20 -20.01 8.82
N ASP A 180 -19.02 -20.03 8.21
CA ASP A 180 -17.79 -20.21 8.98
C ASP A 180 -17.52 -19.01 9.92
N ASN A 181 -16.86 -19.27 11.05
CA ASN A 181 -16.51 -18.23 12.02
C ASN A 181 -15.70 -17.08 11.42
N SER A 182 -14.83 -17.35 10.44
CA SER A 182 -14.04 -16.32 9.75
C SER A 182 -14.91 -15.36 8.93
N TYR A 183 -16.08 -15.83 8.51
CA TYR A 183 -17.02 -15.10 7.66
C TYR A 183 -18.21 -14.52 8.43
N PHE A 184 -18.42 -14.90 9.69
CA PHE A 184 -19.57 -14.44 10.46
C PHE A 184 -19.37 -13.05 11.05
N PHE A 185 -20.37 -12.18 10.98
CA PHE A 185 -20.42 -10.91 11.71
C PHE A 185 -21.82 -10.70 12.29
N SER A 186 -21.90 -10.05 13.44
CA SER A 186 -23.17 -9.66 14.03
C SER A 186 -23.13 -8.28 14.67
N TYR A 187 -24.27 -7.59 14.70
CA TYR A 187 -24.39 -6.35 15.45
C TYR A 187 -25.80 -6.21 16.02
N MET A 188 -25.96 -5.33 17.01
CA MET A 188 -27.24 -5.01 17.64
C MET A 188 -27.68 -3.61 17.21
N ASP A 189 -28.94 -3.47 16.81
CA ASP A 189 -29.51 -2.17 16.47
C ASP A 189 -30.02 -1.41 17.72
N ASP A 190 -30.48 -0.16 17.51
CA ASP A 190 -31.05 0.69 18.57
C ASP A 190 -32.31 0.10 19.21
N LYS A 191 -33.01 -0.76 18.47
CA LYS A 191 -34.21 -1.47 18.91
C LYS A 191 -33.88 -2.77 19.67
N LYS A 192 -32.59 -3.04 19.91
CA LYS A 192 -32.05 -4.22 20.61
C LYS A 192 -32.24 -5.55 19.86
N PHE A 193 -32.52 -5.51 18.57
CA PHE A 193 -32.49 -6.69 17.72
C PHE A 193 -31.06 -6.95 17.26
N ILE A 194 -30.65 -8.22 17.32
CA ILE A 194 -29.32 -8.66 16.86
C ILE A 194 -29.47 -9.25 15.48
N TYR A 195 -28.63 -8.83 14.54
CA TYR A 195 -28.61 -9.39 13.19
C TYR A 195 -27.26 -10.04 12.91
N GLY A 196 -27.29 -11.20 12.28
CA GLY A 196 -26.11 -11.95 11.84
C GLY A 196 -25.99 -11.94 10.33
N PHE A 197 -24.74 -11.93 9.84
CA PHE A 197 -24.43 -11.78 8.42
C PHE A 197 -23.18 -12.57 8.05
N ASN A 198 -23.08 -12.92 6.77
CA ASN A 198 -21.78 -13.15 6.17
C ASN A 198 -21.12 -11.78 5.90
N ILE A 199 -19.90 -11.59 6.40
CA ILE A 199 -19.16 -10.34 6.29
C ILE A 199 -18.82 -9.99 4.84
N THR A 200 -18.61 -10.97 3.97
CA THR A 200 -18.36 -10.72 2.54
C THR A 200 -19.61 -10.17 1.86
N SER A 201 -20.79 -10.65 2.25
CA SER A 201 -22.08 -10.12 1.80
C SER A 201 -22.24 -8.64 2.18
N LEU A 202 -21.89 -8.27 3.42
CA LEU A 202 -21.89 -6.88 3.87
C LEU A 202 -20.90 -6.02 3.09
N ILE A 203 -19.68 -6.50 2.88
CA ILE A 203 -18.66 -5.79 2.09
C ILE A 203 -19.10 -5.60 0.63
N SER A 204 -19.70 -6.61 0.01
CA SER A 204 -20.26 -6.54 -1.35
C SER A 204 -21.38 -5.50 -1.44
N MET A 205 -22.28 -5.47 -0.45
CA MET A 205 -23.31 -4.43 -0.33
C MET A 205 -22.69 -3.03 -0.20
N MET A 206 -21.62 -2.89 0.60
CA MET A 206 -20.93 -1.62 0.79
C MET A 206 -20.20 -1.12 -0.46
N LYS A 207 -19.73 -2.02 -1.32
CA LYS A 207 -19.11 -1.68 -2.61
C LYS A 207 -20.16 -1.23 -3.65
N THR A 208 -21.35 -1.82 -3.62
CA THR A 208 -22.36 -1.64 -4.67
C THR A 208 -23.40 -0.57 -4.37
N LYS A 209 -23.77 -0.38 -3.11
CA LYS A 209 -24.86 0.53 -2.72
C LYS A 209 -24.35 1.85 -2.14
N PRO A 210 -24.89 3.01 -2.56
CA PRO A 210 -24.50 4.31 -2.02
C PRO A 210 -24.99 4.56 -0.59
N LYS A 211 -26.07 3.90 -0.17
CA LYS A 211 -26.63 3.99 1.17
C LYS A 211 -26.51 2.64 1.86
N ILE A 212 -25.81 2.62 2.99
CA ILE A 212 -25.61 1.42 3.80
C ILE A 212 -26.75 1.33 4.81
N VAL A 213 -27.64 0.36 4.57
CA VAL A 213 -28.79 0.05 5.41
C VAL A 213 -28.80 -1.44 5.68
N ASN A 214 -29.42 -1.85 6.79
CA ASN A 214 -29.60 -3.26 7.08
C ASN A 214 -30.60 -3.89 6.07
N PRO A 215 -30.24 -5.01 5.43
CA PRO A 215 -31.09 -5.68 4.44
C PRO A 215 -32.48 -6.11 4.96
N TYR A 216 -32.63 -6.40 6.24
CA TYR A 216 -33.84 -6.98 6.83
C TYR A 216 -34.87 -5.93 7.24
N ASN A 217 -34.43 -4.87 7.92
CA ASN A 217 -35.32 -3.83 8.45
C ASN A 217 -35.20 -2.48 7.71
N ARG A 218 -34.22 -2.33 6.81
CA ARG A 218 -33.91 -1.10 6.03
C ARG A 218 -33.50 0.09 6.88
N ASP A 219 -33.24 -0.11 8.18
CA ASP A 219 -32.72 0.92 9.05
C ASP A 219 -31.26 1.22 8.69
N LYS A 220 -30.84 2.47 8.91
CA LYS A 220 -29.47 2.92 8.63
C LYS A 220 -28.50 2.20 9.56
N ILE A 221 -27.38 1.70 9.02
CA ILE A 221 -26.29 1.16 9.85
C ILE A 221 -25.42 2.33 10.33
N GLU A 222 -25.13 2.37 11.63
CA GLU A 222 -24.29 3.42 12.22
C GLU A 222 -22.84 3.37 11.72
N GLN A 223 -22.17 4.53 11.70
CA GLN A 223 -20.80 4.62 11.22
C GLN A 223 -19.82 3.79 12.07
N ALA A 224 -20.06 3.67 13.38
CA ALA A 224 -19.25 2.83 14.26
C ALA A 224 -19.31 1.36 13.83
N THR A 225 -20.51 0.82 13.62
CA THR A 225 -20.72 -0.54 13.12
C THR A 225 -20.12 -0.75 11.72
N ILE A 226 -20.21 0.26 10.84
CA ILE A 226 -19.55 0.22 9.53
C ILE A 226 -18.02 0.10 9.70
N ASN A 227 -17.42 0.86 10.61
CA ASN A 227 -15.99 0.76 10.89
C ASN A 227 -15.62 -0.61 11.48
N ASP A 228 -16.49 -1.20 12.31
CA ASP A 228 -16.29 -2.54 12.86
C ASP A 228 -16.33 -3.62 11.78
N ILE A 229 -17.28 -3.54 10.84
CA ILE A 229 -17.37 -4.43 9.67
C ILE A 229 -16.07 -4.39 8.86
N ILE A 230 -15.60 -3.18 8.53
CA ILE A 230 -14.37 -2.99 7.76
C ILE A 230 -13.15 -3.49 8.53
N GLY A 231 -13.08 -3.13 9.81
CA GLY A 231 -11.98 -3.51 10.70
C GLY A 231 -11.89 -5.03 10.82
N LEU A 232 -13.02 -5.70 11.02
CA LEU A 232 -13.07 -7.16 11.10
C LEU A 232 -12.59 -7.79 9.80
N TYR A 233 -13.19 -7.40 8.67
CA TYR A 233 -12.85 -7.96 7.36
C TYR A 233 -11.35 -7.82 7.04
N ASN A 234 -10.77 -6.63 7.28
CA ASN A 234 -9.35 -6.39 7.04
C ASN A 234 -8.45 -7.17 8.00
N ILE A 235 -8.81 -7.26 9.27
CA ILE A 235 -8.05 -8.05 10.24
C ILE A 235 -8.13 -9.54 9.88
N THR A 236 -9.29 -10.04 9.43
CA THR A 236 -9.43 -11.42 8.96
C THR A 236 -8.53 -11.69 7.76
N CYS A 237 -8.41 -10.75 6.80
CA CYS A 237 -7.44 -10.88 5.70
C CYS A 237 -5.97 -10.96 6.19
N ILE A 238 -5.63 -10.34 7.32
CA ILE A 238 -4.28 -10.39 7.90
C ILE A 238 -4.05 -11.71 8.64
N VAL A 239 -5.05 -12.17 9.39
CA VAL A 239 -4.94 -13.32 10.31
C VAL A 239 -5.17 -14.66 9.60
N ASN A 240 -6.06 -14.71 8.60
CA ASN A 240 -6.43 -15.92 7.87
C ASN A 240 -5.97 -15.85 6.40
N PRO A 241 -4.91 -16.58 6.03
CA PRO A 241 -4.41 -16.63 4.64
C PRO A 241 -5.41 -17.20 3.64
N GLU A 242 -6.24 -18.18 4.02
CA GLU A 242 -7.25 -18.77 3.12
C GLU A 242 -8.34 -17.75 2.80
N PHE A 243 -8.82 -17.03 3.83
CA PHE A 243 -9.75 -15.92 3.63
C PHE A 243 -9.16 -14.87 2.68
N ARG A 244 -7.88 -14.50 2.85
CA ARG A 244 -7.19 -13.52 1.98
C ARG A 244 -7.02 -14.01 0.54
N ALA A 245 -6.83 -15.32 0.33
CA ALA A 245 -6.67 -15.86 -1.02
C ALA A 245 -7.94 -15.66 -1.86
N GLU A 246 -9.11 -15.64 -1.22
CA GLU A 246 -10.41 -15.46 -1.87
C GLU A 246 -10.94 -14.02 -1.80
N ASN A 247 -10.39 -13.19 -0.91
CA ASN A 247 -10.93 -11.87 -0.57
C ASN A 247 -9.85 -10.78 -0.51
N GLU A 248 -10.05 -9.70 -1.26
CA GLU A 248 -9.16 -8.53 -1.23
C GLU A 248 -9.50 -7.56 -0.09
N PRO A 249 -8.52 -7.01 0.65
CA PRO A 249 -8.75 -6.05 1.74
C PRO A 249 -9.60 -4.84 1.34
N TYR A 250 -10.44 -4.39 2.26
CA TYR A 250 -11.35 -3.27 2.06
C TYR A 250 -10.68 -1.94 2.46
N ILE A 251 -10.49 -1.04 1.49
CA ILE A 251 -9.84 0.26 1.72
C ILE A 251 -10.91 1.36 1.90
N LEU A 252 -10.98 1.95 3.09
CA LEU A 252 -11.94 3.01 3.40
C LEU A 252 -11.54 4.36 2.76
N ARG A 253 -12.45 4.98 2.00
CA ARG A 253 -12.26 6.27 1.30
C ARG A 253 -11.77 7.43 2.20
N ASN A 254 -12.03 7.41 3.50
CA ASN A 254 -11.76 8.53 4.42
C ASN A 254 -10.38 8.53 5.08
N THR A 255 -9.74 7.37 5.25
CA THR A 255 -8.38 7.26 5.85
C THR A 255 -7.29 7.84 4.95
N LEU A 256 -7.65 8.13 3.70
CA LEU A 256 -6.80 8.84 2.75
C LEU A 256 -6.82 10.36 2.99
N ARG A 257 -7.87 10.93 3.60
CA ARG A 257 -7.96 12.39 3.83
C ARG A 257 -7.13 12.88 5.02
N SER A 258 -7.01 12.09 6.10
CA SER A 258 -6.20 12.46 7.28
C SER A 258 -4.69 12.31 7.03
N ASN A 259 -4.29 11.27 6.31
CA ASN A 259 -2.89 11.04 5.92
C ASN A 259 -2.38 12.04 4.86
N LEU A 260 -3.28 12.79 4.21
CA LEU A 260 -2.95 13.89 3.30
C LEU A 260 -2.69 15.24 4.00
N GLN A 261 -2.96 15.36 5.31
CA GLN A 261 -2.68 16.60 6.06
C GLN A 261 -1.32 16.58 6.78
N TYR A 262 -0.77 15.40 7.10
CA TYR A 262 0.56 15.29 7.72
C TYR A 262 1.70 14.98 6.74
N ASN A 263 1.39 14.64 5.48
CA ASN A 263 2.36 14.57 4.41
C ASN A 263 2.21 15.78 3.47
N ARG A 264 2.58 16.97 3.96
CA ARG A 264 3.36 17.83 3.05
C ARG A 264 4.66 17.07 2.82
N PRO A 265 5.08 16.80 1.57
CA PRO A 265 6.49 16.53 1.36
C PRO A 265 7.21 17.82 1.76
N ILE A 266 7.73 17.84 2.98
CA ILE A 266 8.91 18.65 3.27
C ILE A 266 9.92 18.12 2.25
N TYR A 267 10.43 19.02 1.41
CA TYR A 267 11.62 18.78 0.61
C TYR A 267 12.77 18.43 1.56
N GLN A 268 12.83 17.17 2.00
CA GLN A 268 14.02 16.59 2.58
C GLN A 268 14.77 15.94 1.42
N ASN A 269 15.86 16.59 1.06
CA ASN A 269 16.92 15.99 0.27
C ASN A 269 17.31 14.65 0.90
N ASN A 270 16.81 13.55 0.34
CA ASN A 270 17.35 12.22 0.59
C ASN A 270 17.94 11.71 -0.73
N PRO A 271 19.27 11.56 -0.82
CA PRO A 271 19.91 10.99 -1.99
C PRO A 271 19.81 9.47 -1.87
N THR A 272 18.70 8.89 -2.34
CA THR A 272 18.71 7.45 -2.63
C THR A 272 19.56 7.23 -3.87
N ILE A 273 20.57 6.40 -3.69
CA ILE A 273 21.52 5.93 -4.70
C ILE A 273 20.75 5.22 -5.81
N ILE A 274 20.32 5.98 -6.80
CA ILE A 274 20.05 5.46 -8.14
C ILE A 274 21.43 5.44 -8.81
N GLN A 275 21.91 4.23 -9.08
CA GLN A 275 23.09 4.01 -9.91
C GLN A 275 23.02 4.91 -11.15
N ALA A 276 24.10 5.64 -11.37
CA ALA A 276 24.24 6.58 -12.47
C ALA A 276 23.91 5.91 -13.81
N ASN A 277 22.77 6.26 -14.39
CA ASN A 277 22.54 6.16 -15.82
C ASN A 277 21.95 7.49 -16.28
N ASN A 278 22.71 8.18 -17.14
CA ASN A 278 22.48 9.53 -17.65
C ASN A 278 21.31 9.64 -18.65
N ASN A 279 20.20 8.93 -18.44
CA ASN A 279 19.06 8.98 -19.35
C ASN A 279 17.81 9.46 -18.59
N HIS A 280 17.37 10.70 -18.86
CA HIS A 280 16.06 11.23 -18.48
C HIS A 280 14.96 10.30 -19.05
N PRO A 281 14.31 9.43 -18.25
CA PRO A 281 13.48 8.38 -18.82
C PRO A 281 12.03 8.88 -18.94
N ILE A 282 11.78 9.84 -19.83
CA ILE A 282 10.40 10.11 -20.30
C ILE A 282 9.82 8.83 -20.94
N ASN A 283 10.69 7.98 -21.49
CA ASN A 283 10.33 6.71 -22.13
C ASN A 283 9.62 5.72 -21.19
N ASN A 284 9.76 5.87 -19.85
CA ASN A 284 9.07 5.05 -18.86
C ASN A 284 8.16 5.91 -17.96
N TYR A 285 7.29 6.72 -18.58
CA TYR A 285 6.28 7.50 -17.86
C TYR A 285 5.34 6.57 -17.07
N ASN A 286 5.54 6.52 -15.76
CA ASN A 286 4.69 5.78 -14.83
C ASN A 286 4.41 6.65 -13.59
N PRO A 287 3.42 7.55 -13.67
CA PRO A 287 3.11 8.46 -12.57
C PRO A 287 2.58 7.67 -11.38
N THR A 288 2.88 8.14 -10.16
CA THR A 288 2.28 7.57 -8.95
C THR A 288 0.79 7.86 -8.95
N ILE A 289 -0.01 6.84 -9.18
CA ILE A 289 -1.47 6.95 -9.22
C ILE A 289 -2.00 6.97 -7.79
N ASN A 290 -3.00 7.79 -7.54
CA ASN A 290 -3.82 7.66 -6.35
C ASN A 290 -4.61 6.34 -6.40
N MET A 291 -4.05 5.29 -5.79
CA MET A 291 -4.60 3.93 -5.77
C MET A 291 -6.05 3.88 -5.28
N SER A 292 -6.49 4.86 -4.49
CA SER A 292 -7.89 4.95 -4.04
C SER A 292 -8.90 5.17 -5.17
N LEU A 293 -8.48 5.76 -6.28
CA LEU A 293 -9.33 5.99 -7.45
C LEU A 293 -9.43 4.77 -8.37
N MET A 294 -8.48 3.84 -8.25
CA MET A 294 -8.51 2.55 -8.98
C MET A 294 -9.60 1.60 -8.44
N SER A 295 -10.23 1.93 -7.30
CA SER A 295 -11.37 1.20 -6.75
C SER A 295 -12.69 1.48 -7.47
N ASN A 296 -12.79 2.59 -8.21
CA ASN A 296 -13.94 2.89 -9.05
C ASN A 296 -13.70 2.26 -10.43
N VAL A 297 -14.60 1.36 -10.85
CA VAL A 297 -14.46 0.59 -12.10
C VAL A 297 -14.40 1.51 -13.32
N ASP A 298 -15.21 2.55 -13.40
CA ASP A 298 -15.24 3.48 -14.53
C ASP A 298 -13.93 4.28 -14.63
N LEU A 299 -13.40 4.75 -13.50
CA LEU A 299 -12.10 5.42 -13.44
C LEU A 299 -10.94 4.47 -13.74
N TYR A 300 -11.03 3.22 -13.29
CA TYR A 300 -10.05 2.20 -13.63
C TYR A 300 -10.03 1.90 -15.13
N LEU A 301 -11.20 1.70 -15.75
CA LEU A 301 -11.33 1.44 -17.18
C LEU A 301 -10.82 2.63 -17.99
N ARG A 302 -11.20 3.86 -17.61
CA ARG A 302 -10.70 5.08 -18.26
C ARG A 302 -9.19 5.23 -18.12
N TYR A 303 -8.63 4.97 -16.94
CA TYR A 303 -7.17 4.99 -16.75
C TYR A 303 -6.46 3.93 -17.60
N ARG A 304 -7.06 2.73 -17.73
CA ARG A 304 -6.55 1.66 -18.60
C ARG A 304 -6.54 2.10 -20.06
N GLU A 305 -7.63 2.70 -20.54
CA GLU A 305 -7.73 3.25 -21.90
C GLU A 305 -6.66 4.32 -22.17
N ILE A 306 -6.44 5.25 -21.22
CA ILE A 306 -5.37 6.25 -21.30
C ILE A 306 -4.01 5.56 -21.46
N ARG A 307 -3.74 4.53 -20.67
CA ARG A 307 -2.48 3.76 -20.75
C ARG A 307 -2.35 3.04 -22.09
N ASP A 308 -3.44 2.47 -22.62
CA ASP A 308 -3.45 1.78 -23.91
C ASP A 308 -3.21 2.77 -25.07
N VAL A 309 -3.75 3.99 -25.00
CA VAL A 309 -3.45 5.07 -25.96
C VAL A 309 -1.97 5.44 -25.92
N ARG A 310 -1.35 5.48 -24.74
CA ARG A 310 0.08 5.84 -24.58
C ARG A 310 1.06 4.84 -25.19
N ASN A 311 0.64 3.59 -25.35
CA ASN A 311 1.43 2.56 -26.02
C ASN A 311 1.44 2.72 -27.56
N LYS A 312 0.60 3.59 -28.12
CA LYS A 312 0.55 3.87 -29.56
C LYS A 312 1.68 4.83 -29.98
N PRO A 313 2.08 4.82 -31.27
CA PRO A 313 3.02 5.80 -31.82
C PRO A 313 2.57 7.25 -31.56
N ILE A 314 3.53 8.15 -31.34
CA ILE A 314 3.25 9.54 -30.94
C ILE A 314 2.33 10.27 -31.91
N ASP A 315 2.45 10.03 -33.22
CA ASP A 315 1.59 10.67 -34.22
C ASP A 315 0.14 10.20 -34.09
N GLN A 316 -0.10 8.91 -33.82
CA GLN A 316 -1.45 8.40 -33.55
C GLN A 316 -2.02 8.97 -32.25
N ARG A 317 -1.19 9.17 -31.22
CA ARG A 317 -1.60 9.80 -29.96
C ARG A 317 -2.04 11.24 -30.18
N ILE A 318 -1.29 12.00 -30.98
CA ILE A 318 -1.65 13.36 -31.39
C ILE A 318 -2.98 13.33 -32.15
N THR A 319 -3.14 12.47 -33.16
CA THR A 319 -4.39 12.38 -33.92
C THR A 319 -5.60 12.07 -33.02
N HIS A 320 -5.50 11.08 -32.12
CA HIS A 320 -6.59 10.77 -31.19
C HIS A 320 -6.91 11.92 -30.24
N LEU A 321 -5.88 12.62 -29.74
CA LEU A 321 -6.09 13.76 -28.85
C LEU A 321 -6.87 14.90 -29.54
N PHE A 322 -6.57 15.18 -30.81
CA PHE A 322 -7.28 16.20 -31.58
C PHE A 322 -8.71 15.77 -31.94
N ILE A 323 -8.93 14.49 -32.23
CA ILE A 323 -10.29 13.94 -32.35
C ILE A 323 -11.07 14.14 -31.04
N GLU A 324 -10.42 13.94 -29.88
CA GLU A 324 -11.08 14.12 -28.59
C GLU A 324 -11.42 15.59 -28.31
N PHE A 325 -10.54 16.53 -28.67
CA PHE A 325 -10.87 17.96 -28.58
C PHE A 325 -12.13 18.30 -29.39
N ASP A 326 -12.26 17.73 -30.58
CA ASP A 326 -13.42 17.89 -31.47
C ASP A 326 -14.68 17.28 -30.88
N GLN A 327 -14.59 16.08 -30.28
CA GLN A 327 -15.71 15.44 -29.58
C GLN A 327 -16.18 16.23 -28.36
N LEU A 328 -15.26 16.92 -27.67
CA LEU A 328 -15.58 17.82 -26.56
C LEU A 328 -16.14 19.18 -27.02
N GLY A 329 -16.27 19.40 -28.34
CA GLY A 329 -16.94 20.55 -28.94
C GLY A 329 -16.00 21.67 -29.44
N ASN A 330 -14.70 21.40 -29.59
CA ASN A 330 -13.74 22.38 -30.09
C ASN A 330 -13.29 22.01 -31.50
N TYR A 331 -13.44 22.86 -32.51
CA TYR A 331 -12.93 22.56 -33.84
C TYR A 331 -11.42 22.77 -33.90
N THR A 332 -10.65 21.68 -33.89
CA THR A 332 -9.19 21.74 -33.76
C THR A 332 -8.45 21.14 -34.95
N ASN A 333 -7.13 21.38 -35.03
CA ASN A 333 -6.30 20.80 -36.09
C ASN A 333 -4.94 20.34 -35.53
N GLN A 334 -4.59 19.07 -35.76
CA GLN A 334 -3.36 18.45 -35.25
C GLN A 334 -2.06 19.14 -35.68
N SER A 335 -2.09 19.88 -36.80
CA SER A 335 -0.95 20.71 -37.25
C SER A 335 -0.57 21.76 -36.21
N TRP A 336 -1.53 22.25 -35.41
CA TRP A 336 -1.29 23.25 -34.37
C TRP A 336 -0.28 22.80 -33.32
N PHE A 337 -0.17 21.49 -33.09
CA PHE A 337 0.83 20.88 -32.22
C PHE A 337 1.99 20.27 -32.99
N SER A 338 1.74 19.67 -34.17
CA SER A 338 2.76 18.92 -34.91
C SER A 338 3.77 19.81 -35.63
N SER A 339 3.41 21.07 -35.93
CA SER A 339 4.29 22.03 -36.60
C SER A 339 5.14 22.89 -35.64
N LEU A 340 5.12 22.59 -34.34
CA LEU A 340 5.84 23.37 -33.33
C LEU A 340 7.35 23.12 -33.38
N THR A 341 8.14 24.17 -33.16
CA THR A 341 9.59 24.04 -33.04
C THR A 341 9.99 23.57 -31.65
N TYR A 342 11.26 23.18 -31.48
CA TYR A 342 11.82 22.81 -30.17
C TYR A 342 11.56 23.88 -29.09
N ARG A 343 11.76 25.15 -29.44
CA ARG A 343 11.54 26.29 -28.53
C ARG A 343 10.06 26.45 -28.18
N ASP A 344 9.18 26.20 -29.15
CA ASP A 344 7.74 26.30 -28.93
C ASP A 344 7.21 25.21 -28.01
N TYR A 345 7.75 23.97 -28.10
CA TYR A 345 7.40 22.91 -27.14
C TYR A 345 7.84 23.24 -25.71
N ILE A 346 9.03 23.80 -25.53
CA ILE A 346 9.48 24.28 -24.21
C ILE A 346 8.54 25.36 -23.69
N ARG A 347 8.18 26.33 -24.54
CA ARG A 347 7.26 27.42 -24.19
C ARG A 347 5.89 26.86 -23.84
N LEU A 348 5.37 25.91 -24.61
CA LEU A 348 4.09 25.26 -24.38
C LEU A 348 4.07 24.58 -23.00
N TYR A 349 5.09 23.78 -22.70
CA TYR A 349 5.18 23.10 -21.41
C TYR A 349 5.16 24.08 -20.23
N ARG A 350 5.93 25.18 -20.33
CA ARG A 350 5.97 26.24 -19.31
C ARG A 350 4.63 26.95 -19.18
N CYS A 351 4.00 27.31 -20.30
CA CYS A 351 2.70 27.97 -20.31
C CYS A 351 1.62 27.08 -19.68
N LEU A 352 1.59 25.79 -20.02
CA LEU A 352 0.65 24.83 -19.41
C LEU A 352 0.88 24.73 -17.89
N PHE A 353 2.14 24.67 -17.45
CA PHE A 353 2.47 24.60 -16.02
C PHE A 353 2.04 25.85 -15.27
N ASP A 354 2.27 27.01 -15.87
CA ASP A 354 1.92 28.31 -15.29
C ASP A 354 0.40 28.50 -15.21
N ILE A 355 -0.33 28.17 -16.28
CA ILE A 355 -1.79 28.22 -16.32
C ILE A 355 -2.37 27.28 -15.25
N TRP A 356 -1.88 26.04 -15.17
CA TRP A 356 -2.40 25.07 -14.20
C TRP A 356 -2.14 25.46 -12.75
N ASN A 357 -0.96 25.97 -12.43
CA ASN A 357 -0.56 26.23 -11.04
C ASN A 357 -0.93 27.62 -10.54
N TYR A 358 -0.83 28.63 -11.39
CA TYR A 358 -0.92 30.03 -10.96
C TYR A 358 -2.08 30.77 -11.60
N ARG A 359 -2.19 30.78 -12.94
CA ARG A 359 -3.10 31.71 -13.63
C ARG A 359 -4.54 31.25 -13.73
N GLY A 360 -4.80 29.95 -13.78
CA GLY A 360 -6.15 29.40 -13.93
C GLY A 360 -7.03 29.56 -12.68
N MET A 361 -6.47 30.01 -11.54
CA MET A 361 -7.16 30.18 -10.25
C MET A 361 -8.04 28.97 -9.85
N LEU A 362 -7.66 27.78 -10.32
CA LEU A 362 -8.41 26.56 -10.08
C LEU A 362 -8.30 26.17 -8.62
N THR A 363 -9.45 26.06 -7.96
CA THR A 363 -9.51 25.48 -6.62
C THR A 363 -9.02 24.03 -6.67
N ARG A 364 -8.54 23.54 -5.53
CA ARG A 364 -8.06 22.16 -5.40
C ARG A 364 -9.12 21.14 -5.84
N GLU A 365 -10.38 21.40 -5.54
CA GLU A 365 -11.49 20.53 -5.92
C GLU A 365 -11.64 20.44 -7.44
N VAL A 366 -11.57 21.58 -8.14
CA VAL A 366 -11.64 21.60 -9.60
C VAL A 366 -10.43 20.89 -10.22
N LYS A 367 -9.22 21.10 -9.69
CA LYS A 367 -8.02 20.37 -10.14
C LYS A 367 -8.17 18.85 -10.01
N LEU A 368 -8.76 18.38 -8.91
CA LEU A 368 -9.05 16.95 -8.68
C LEU A 368 -10.17 16.42 -9.58
N ARG A 369 -11.10 17.26 -10.02
CA ARG A 369 -12.13 16.86 -10.98
C ARG A 369 -11.58 16.71 -12.40
N ILE A 370 -10.65 17.57 -12.80
CA ILE A 370 -9.97 17.52 -14.11
C ILE A 370 -8.94 16.38 -14.13
N CYS A 371 -8.09 16.30 -13.11
CA CYS A 371 -7.00 15.33 -13.00
C CYS A 371 -7.11 14.54 -11.69
N PRO A 372 -8.01 13.53 -11.63
CA PRO A 372 -8.23 12.75 -10.41
C PRO A 372 -7.03 11.85 -10.09
N TYR A 373 -6.44 11.17 -11.08
CA TYR A 373 -5.42 10.13 -10.86
C TYR A 373 -4.10 10.65 -10.27
N HIS A 374 -3.60 11.75 -10.82
CA HIS A 374 -2.38 12.47 -10.46
C HIS A 374 -2.38 13.83 -11.17
N GLY A 375 -1.52 14.76 -10.77
CA GLY A 375 -1.36 16.04 -11.45
C GLY A 375 -0.90 15.88 -12.90
N PRO A 376 -1.20 16.85 -13.79
CA PRO A 376 -0.90 16.72 -15.21
C PRO A 376 0.60 16.70 -15.54
N PHE A 377 1.45 17.15 -14.60
CA PHE A 377 2.91 17.19 -14.73
C PHE A 377 3.62 16.10 -13.90
N ASP A 378 2.86 15.31 -13.12
CA ASP A 378 3.44 14.33 -12.21
C ASP A 378 4.07 13.17 -12.99
N GLY A 379 5.27 12.75 -12.59
CA GLY A 379 5.97 11.61 -13.17
C GLY A 379 6.68 11.88 -14.51
N ILE A 380 6.64 13.11 -15.05
CA ILE A 380 7.27 13.44 -16.34
C ILE A 380 8.77 13.71 -16.19
N PHE A 381 9.16 14.52 -15.19
CA PHE A 381 10.55 14.84 -14.90
C PHE A 381 10.86 14.62 -13.42
N SER A 382 11.92 13.86 -13.13
CA SER A 382 12.32 13.52 -11.74
C SER A 382 13.18 14.61 -11.07
N ARG A 383 13.59 15.64 -11.80
CA ARG A 383 14.49 16.71 -11.36
C ARG A 383 14.01 18.08 -11.90
N PRO A 384 14.41 19.21 -11.29
CA PRO A 384 14.21 20.53 -11.88
C PRO A 384 14.75 20.54 -13.31
N ILE A 385 13.91 20.92 -14.27
CA ILE A 385 14.18 20.74 -15.70
C ILE A 385 15.31 21.68 -16.13
N GLN A 386 16.43 21.12 -16.57
CA GLN A 386 17.40 21.82 -17.39
C GLN A 386 17.01 21.61 -18.86
N TYR A 387 16.32 22.59 -19.44
CA TYR A 387 15.74 22.48 -20.79
C TYR A 387 16.79 22.34 -21.92
N ASN A 388 18.06 22.58 -21.62
CA ASN A 388 19.14 22.41 -22.59
C ASN A 388 19.50 20.94 -22.83
N ASP A 389 19.13 20.04 -21.91
CA ASP A 389 19.51 18.63 -21.94
C ASP A 389 18.42 17.72 -22.54
N LEU A 390 17.28 18.29 -22.95
CA LEU A 390 16.16 17.56 -23.53
C LEU A 390 16.28 17.48 -25.06
N SER A 391 16.03 16.29 -25.61
CA SER A 391 15.85 16.14 -27.05
C SER A 391 14.50 16.66 -27.51
N PHE A 392 14.38 16.91 -28.82
CA PHE A 392 13.13 17.31 -29.46
C PHE A 392 11.99 16.32 -29.19
N ASP A 393 12.25 15.03 -29.33
CA ASP A 393 11.24 13.99 -29.10
C ASP A 393 10.85 13.90 -27.64
N GLN A 394 11.79 14.12 -26.71
CA GLN A 394 11.51 14.12 -25.27
C GLN A 394 10.58 15.26 -24.87
N ILE A 395 10.84 16.51 -25.29
CA ILE A 395 9.95 17.62 -24.95
C ILE A 395 8.59 17.51 -25.64
N LYS A 396 8.57 17.05 -26.91
CA LYS A 396 7.33 16.75 -27.63
C LYS A 396 6.50 15.70 -26.87
N THR A 397 7.16 14.64 -26.39
CA THR A 397 6.53 13.57 -25.59
C THR A 397 6.03 14.09 -24.24
N ALA A 398 6.78 14.96 -23.58
CA ALA A 398 6.33 15.59 -22.33
C ALA A 398 5.07 16.43 -22.54
N CYS A 399 5.03 17.27 -23.57
CA CYS A 399 3.86 18.09 -23.87
C CYS A 399 2.62 17.24 -24.17
N ILE A 400 2.75 16.20 -25.00
CA ILE A 400 1.60 15.33 -25.31
C ILE A 400 1.08 14.62 -24.06
N ILE A 401 1.96 14.14 -23.16
CA ILE A 401 1.53 13.51 -21.89
C ILE A 401 0.72 14.48 -21.03
N VAL A 402 1.17 15.75 -20.91
CA VAL A 402 0.44 16.78 -20.15
C VAL A 402 -0.94 17.02 -20.75
N LEU A 403 -1.02 17.16 -22.09
CA LEU A 403 -2.29 17.39 -22.77
C LEU A 403 -3.24 16.21 -22.61
N GLU A 404 -2.77 14.97 -22.77
CA GLU A 404 -3.54 13.75 -22.54
C GLU A 404 -4.05 13.68 -21.10
N ASN A 405 -3.22 14.03 -20.12
CA ASN A 405 -3.62 14.07 -18.71
C ASN A 405 -4.78 15.06 -18.49
N LEU A 406 -4.72 16.24 -19.10
CA LEU A 406 -5.76 17.26 -18.95
C LEU A 406 -7.08 16.87 -19.63
N VAL A 407 -7.02 16.24 -20.81
CA VAL A 407 -8.20 15.98 -21.65
C VAL A 407 -8.90 14.67 -21.27
N TYR A 408 -8.15 13.59 -21.05
CA TYR A 408 -8.75 12.28 -20.83
C TYR A 408 -9.12 12.00 -19.38
N SER A 409 -8.51 12.68 -18.41
CA SER A 409 -8.59 12.25 -17.01
C SER A 409 -9.87 12.67 -16.27
N GLY A 410 -10.64 13.62 -16.82
CA GLY A 410 -11.77 14.23 -16.10
C GLY A 410 -12.83 13.22 -15.62
N LEU A 411 -13.43 13.49 -14.46
CA LEU A 411 -14.47 12.64 -13.84
C LEU A 411 -15.77 12.60 -14.65
N ASP A 412 -16.15 13.73 -15.23
CA ASP A 412 -17.35 13.94 -16.06
C ASP A 412 -16.99 14.76 -17.31
N ASP A 413 -17.91 14.85 -18.27
CA ASP A 413 -17.66 15.55 -19.53
C ASP A 413 -17.41 17.05 -19.34
N ASP A 414 -17.99 17.68 -18.32
CA ASP A 414 -17.74 19.08 -18.01
C ASP A 414 -16.30 19.31 -17.50
N SER A 415 -15.79 18.41 -16.66
CA SER A 415 -14.38 18.48 -16.22
C SER A 415 -13.42 18.19 -17.37
N ARG A 416 -13.79 17.32 -18.30
CA ARG A 416 -13.01 17.04 -19.52
C ARG A 416 -12.98 18.24 -20.46
N LYS A 417 -14.12 18.89 -20.68
CA LYS A 417 -14.21 20.17 -21.42
C LYS A 417 -13.35 21.24 -20.76
N LEU A 418 -13.39 21.36 -19.43
CA LEU A 418 -12.56 22.31 -18.70
C LEU A 418 -11.07 22.00 -18.86
N GLY A 419 -10.67 20.73 -18.75
CA GLY A 419 -9.29 20.30 -19.03
C GLY A 419 -8.87 20.59 -20.47
N ALA A 420 -9.76 20.37 -21.43
CA ALA A 420 -9.54 20.71 -22.83
C ALA A 420 -9.35 22.21 -23.06
N PHE A 421 -10.14 23.07 -22.40
CA PHE A 421 -9.92 24.52 -22.47
C PHE A 421 -8.55 24.92 -21.92
N HIS A 422 -8.10 24.34 -20.81
CA HIS A 422 -6.77 24.63 -20.26
C HIS A 422 -5.64 24.21 -21.21
N ALA A 423 -5.78 23.04 -21.82
CA ALA A 423 -4.87 22.54 -22.85
C ALA A 423 -4.81 23.46 -24.07
N LEU A 424 -5.97 23.85 -24.60
CA LEU A 424 -6.06 24.71 -25.79
C LEU A 424 -5.60 26.13 -25.52
N SER A 425 -5.89 26.72 -24.34
CA SER A 425 -5.34 28.03 -23.94
C SER A 425 -3.81 28.02 -23.90
N GLY A 426 -3.17 26.93 -23.46
CA GLY A 426 -1.72 26.78 -23.56
C GLY A 426 -1.24 26.74 -25.02
N LEU A 427 -1.99 26.06 -25.89
CA LEU A 427 -1.65 25.90 -27.31
C LEU A 427 -1.78 27.21 -28.11
N THR A 428 -2.77 28.05 -27.83
CA THR A 428 -2.95 29.35 -28.50
C THR A 428 -1.82 30.35 -28.19
N LEU A 429 -1.10 30.17 -27.09
CA LEU A 429 0.07 31.00 -26.76
C LEU A 429 1.26 30.72 -27.66
N VAL A 430 1.40 29.50 -28.18
CA VAL A 430 2.56 29.07 -28.99
C VAL A 430 2.24 28.87 -30.47
N SER A 431 1.00 28.53 -30.81
CA SER A 431 0.59 28.24 -32.19
C SER A 431 -0.25 29.38 -32.75
N ASN A 432 0.25 30.06 -33.77
CA ASN A 432 -0.45 31.18 -34.41
C ASN A 432 -1.78 30.74 -35.05
N ALA A 433 -1.80 29.56 -35.67
CA ALA A 433 -3.02 29.02 -36.27
C ALA A 433 -4.09 28.71 -35.21
N ALA A 434 -3.71 28.13 -34.07
CA ALA A 434 -4.63 27.91 -32.96
C ALA A 434 -5.16 29.22 -32.38
N ARG A 435 -4.29 30.24 -32.25
CA ARG A 435 -4.66 31.57 -31.75
C ARG A 435 -5.75 32.24 -32.60
N LEU A 436 -5.60 32.17 -33.93
CA LEU A 436 -6.57 32.76 -34.86
C LEU A 436 -7.90 32.00 -34.85
N ALA A 437 -7.86 30.68 -34.64
CA ALA A 437 -9.06 29.85 -34.59
C ALA A 437 -9.81 29.98 -33.26
N LEU A 438 -9.10 30.20 -32.14
CA LEU A 438 -9.65 30.26 -30.78
C LEU A 438 -9.21 31.55 -30.04
N PRO A 439 -9.56 32.75 -30.55
CA PRO A 439 -9.07 34.02 -30.00
C PRO A 439 -9.51 34.25 -28.55
N TRP A 440 -10.74 33.84 -28.18
CA TRP A 440 -11.25 34.00 -26.81
C TRP A 440 -10.43 33.23 -25.77
N LEU A 441 -9.88 32.06 -26.13
CA LEU A 441 -9.00 31.30 -25.23
C LEU A 441 -7.66 31.99 -25.09
N TYR A 442 -7.11 32.54 -26.16
CA TYR A 442 -5.88 33.33 -26.11
C TYR A 442 -6.05 34.56 -25.23
N GLU A 443 -7.09 35.36 -25.45
CA GLU A 443 -7.39 36.57 -24.69
C GLU A 443 -7.51 36.27 -23.18
N SER A 444 -8.18 35.17 -22.82
CA SER A 444 -8.31 34.74 -21.42
C SER A 444 -6.98 34.49 -20.68
N VAL A 445 -5.90 34.21 -21.43
CA VAL A 445 -4.56 33.96 -20.90
C VAL A 445 -3.51 34.93 -21.44
N ALA A 446 -3.87 35.97 -22.17
CA ALA A 446 -2.90 36.95 -22.65
C ALA A 446 -2.67 38.09 -21.64
N GLU A 447 -3.70 38.49 -20.89
CA GLU A 447 -3.70 39.69 -20.04
C GLU A 447 -2.99 39.54 -18.67
N GLY A 448 -1.97 38.68 -18.56
CA GLY A 448 -1.17 38.51 -17.34
C GLY A 448 0.11 39.37 -17.37
N PRO A 449 0.57 39.93 -16.23
CA PRO A 449 1.61 40.97 -16.20
C PRO A 449 3.06 40.49 -16.46
N PHE A 450 3.27 39.33 -17.09
CA PHE A 450 4.60 38.71 -17.23
C PHE A 450 5.01 38.28 -18.64
N PHE A 451 4.32 38.73 -19.69
CA PHE A 451 4.91 38.67 -21.04
C PHE A 451 5.93 39.78 -21.21
N PHE A 452 7.12 39.60 -20.65
CA PHE A 452 8.32 40.23 -21.21
C PHE A 452 8.76 39.40 -22.40
N ASP A 453 8.60 40.01 -23.57
CA ASP A 453 9.44 39.72 -24.72
C ASP A 453 10.90 39.68 -24.28
N ASN A 454 11.57 38.57 -24.56
CA ASN A 454 13.00 38.59 -24.79
C ASN A 454 13.23 37.83 -26.09
N THR A 455 13.53 38.64 -27.11
CA THR A 455 14.24 38.33 -28.35
C THR A 455 15.28 37.23 -28.20
#